data_AF-A0A3P3CXU2-F1
#
_entry.id   AF-A0A3P3CXU2-F1
#
_cell.length_a   1.000
_cell.length_b   1.000
_cell.length_c   1.000
_cell.angle_alpha   90.00
_cell.angle_beta   90.00
_cell.angle_gamma   90.00
#
_symmetry.space_group_name_H-M   'P 1'
#
loop_
_entity.id
_entity.type
_entity.pdbx_description
1 polymer ?
#
loop_
_entity_poly.entity_id
_entity_poly.type
_entity_poly.pdbx_seq_one_letter_code
_entity_poly.pdbx_strand_id
1 'polypeptide(L)'
;MILKLHQGLKGDGLQVSISQLCAWFGVARRSVYYRPTKALPRVNPAFAEPIRKMIEEQPSFGDRTVAWLPGLNKNTVQRSFQLKGWQVRKRAIG
;
A
#
# COMPACT_ATOMS: atom_id res chain seq x y z
N MET A 1 5.27 -23.39 1.28
CA MET A 1 6.35 -24.31 1.75
C MET A 1 5.74 -25.52 2.45
N ILE A 2 5.16 -25.38 3.65
CA ILE A 2 4.54 -26.49 4.41
C ILE A 2 3.44 -27.22 3.61
N LEU A 3 2.56 -26.51 2.91
CA LEU A 3 1.52 -27.14 2.10
C LEU A 3 2.06 -28.01 0.95
N LYS A 4 3.17 -27.58 0.33
CA LYS A 4 3.82 -28.35 -0.74
C LYS A 4 4.46 -29.63 -0.18
N LEU A 5 5.09 -29.52 0.99
CA LEU A 5 5.70 -30.66 1.68
C LEU A 5 4.64 -31.68 2.13
N HIS A 6 3.51 -31.20 2.68
CA HIS A 6 2.37 -32.05 3.03
C HIS A 6 1.80 -32.79 1.81
N GLN A 7 1.71 -32.14 0.65
CA GLN A 7 1.26 -32.78 -0.60
C GLN A 7 2.25 -33.85 -1.10
N GLY A 8 3.56 -33.58 -1.02
CA GLY A 8 4.61 -34.54 -1.38
C GLY A 8 4.56 -35.79 -0.49
N LEU A 9 4.54 -35.61 0.82
CA LEU A 9 4.44 -36.72 1.79
C LEU A 9 3.20 -37.58 1.56
N LYS A 10 2.05 -36.94 1.27
CA LYS A 10 0.83 -37.67 0.93
C LYS A 10 0.97 -38.49 -0.36
N GLY A 11 1.70 -37.99 -1.36
CA GLY A 11 2.00 -38.70 -2.60
C GLY A 11 2.90 -39.93 -2.37
N ASP A 12 3.81 -39.83 -1.40
CA ASP A 12 4.68 -40.92 -0.97
C ASP A 12 4.00 -41.91 -0.01
N GLY A 13 2.68 -41.76 0.22
CA GLY A 13 1.89 -42.63 1.11
C GLY A 13 2.02 -42.30 2.60
N LEU A 14 2.76 -41.25 2.97
CA LEU A 14 2.95 -40.81 4.35
C LEU A 14 1.84 -39.83 4.78
N GLN A 15 0.98 -40.28 5.70
CA GLN A 15 -0.08 -39.46 6.28
C GLN A 15 0.45 -38.69 7.49
N VAL A 16 0.77 -37.41 7.30
CA VAL A 16 1.21 -36.51 8.39
C VAL A 16 0.25 -35.32 8.47
N SER A 17 -0.21 -34.96 9.67
CA SER A 17 -1.08 -33.80 9.82
C SER A 17 -0.32 -32.48 9.64
N ILE A 18 -1.01 -31.45 9.13
CA ILE A 18 -0.44 -30.10 9.03
C ILE A 18 -0.01 -29.57 10.41
N SER A 19 -0.71 -29.92 11.48
CA SER A 19 -0.33 -29.53 12.85
C SER A 19 1.00 -30.12 13.28
N GLN A 20 1.26 -31.39 12.97
CA GLN A 20 2.55 -32.04 13.25
C GLN A 20 3.68 -31.40 12.45
N LEU A 21 3.45 -31.14 11.16
CA LEU A 21 4.42 -30.42 10.32
C LEU A 21 4.72 -29.01 10.87
N CYS A 22 3.68 -28.26 11.25
CA CYS A 22 3.85 -26.94 11.85
C CYS A 22 4.68 -26.99 13.14
N ALA A 23 4.43 -27.98 14.00
CA ALA A 23 5.19 -28.17 15.23
C ALA A 23 6.66 -28.52 14.98
N TRP A 24 6.95 -29.45 14.05
CA TRP A 24 8.31 -29.84 13.70
C TRP A 24 9.13 -28.69 13.11
N PHE A 25 8.50 -27.86 12.27
CA PHE A 25 9.17 -26.73 11.63
C PHE A 25 9.11 -25.42 12.44
N GLY A 26 8.50 -25.43 13.64
CA GLY A 26 8.34 -24.22 14.47
C GLY A 26 7.51 -23.12 13.80
N VAL A 27 6.62 -23.46 12.87
CA VAL A 27 5.81 -22.50 12.11
C VAL A 27 4.42 -22.42 12.72
N ALA A 28 3.95 -21.20 13.00
CA ALA A 28 2.57 -21.00 13.41
C ALA A 28 1.60 -21.44 12.30
N ARG A 29 0.66 -22.35 12.60
CA ARG A 29 -0.32 -22.87 11.63
C ARG A 29 -1.04 -21.76 10.85
N ARG A 30 -1.29 -20.61 11.47
CA ARG A 30 -1.94 -19.46 10.82
C ARG A 30 -1.15 -18.93 9.61
N SER A 31 0.18 -18.87 9.68
CA SER A 31 0.99 -18.36 8.56
C SER A 31 1.08 -19.34 7.39
N VAL A 32 0.70 -20.61 7.59
CA VAL A 32 0.60 -21.62 6.52
C VAL A 32 -0.53 -21.29 5.54
N TYR A 33 -1.67 -20.83 6.06
CA TYR A 33 -2.85 -20.49 5.23
C TYR A 33 -2.93 -19.02 4.88
N TYR A 34 -2.61 -18.15 5.85
CA TYR A 34 -2.73 -16.71 5.67
C TYR A 34 -1.38 -16.11 5.31
N ARG A 35 -1.28 -15.64 4.07
CA ARG A 35 -0.15 -14.82 3.63
C ARG A 35 -0.50 -13.35 3.83
N PRO A 36 0.28 -12.57 4.60
CA PRO A 36 0.07 -11.14 4.69
C PRO A 36 0.27 -10.52 3.31
N THR A 37 -0.75 -9.84 2.80
CA THR A 37 -0.69 -9.04 1.57
C THR A 37 -0.68 -7.57 1.93
N LYS A 38 0.30 -6.83 1.40
CA LYS A 38 0.29 -5.36 1.53
C LYS A 38 -0.78 -4.81 0.60
N ALA A 39 -1.67 -3.97 1.13
CA ALA A 39 -2.63 -3.25 0.31
C ALA A 39 -1.91 -2.23 -0.59
N LEU A 40 -2.47 -1.99 -1.78
CA LEU A 40 -1.99 -0.92 -2.66
C LEU A 40 -2.17 0.45 -1.97
N PRO A 41 -1.23 1.39 -2.16
CA PRO A 41 -1.40 2.76 -1.68
C PRO A 41 -2.67 3.39 -2.26
N ARG A 42 -3.51 3.97 -1.40
CA ARG A 42 -4.72 4.70 -1.80
C ARG A 42 -4.67 6.13 -1.26
N VAL A 43 -5.26 7.05 -2.01
CA VAL A 43 -5.52 8.43 -1.59
C VAL A 43 -7.00 8.55 -1.26
N ASN A 44 -7.34 9.18 -0.14
CA ASN A 44 -8.74 9.44 0.20
C ASN A 44 -9.31 10.48 -0.78
N PRO A 45 -10.39 10.16 -1.52
CA PRO A 45 -10.99 11.09 -2.50
C PRO A 45 -11.40 12.43 -1.89
N ALA A 46 -11.82 12.46 -0.62
CA ALA A 46 -12.21 13.70 0.06
C ALA A 46 -11.08 14.74 0.13
N PHE A 47 -9.82 14.30 0.14
CA PHE A 47 -8.65 15.20 0.07
C PHE A 47 -8.14 15.35 -1.37
N ALA A 48 -8.29 14.33 -2.21
CA ALA A 48 -7.81 14.37 -3.59
C ALA A 48 -8.55 15.42 -4.43
N GLU A 49 -9.87 15.51 -4.30
CA GLU A 49 -10.71 16.47 -5.04
C GLU A 49 -10.31 17.93 -4.78
N PRO A 50 -10.24 18.42 -3.52
CA PRO A 50 -9.86 19.81 -3.27
C PRO A 50 -8.41 20.11 -3.68
N ILE A 51 -7.47 19.16 -3.48
CA ILE A 51 -6.10 19.29 -3.95
C ILE A 51 -6.07 19.43 -5.48
N ARG A 52 -6.80 18.59 -6.19
CA ARG A 52 -6.86 18.60 -7.65
C ARG A 52 -7.44 19.92 -8.16
N LYS A 53 -8.57 20.37 -7.61
CA LYS A 53 -9.21 21.64 -7.96
C LYS A 53 -8.24 22.81 -7.82
N MET A 54 -7.50 22.84 -6.71
CA MET A 54 -6.53 23.90 -6.43
C MET A 54 -5.34 23.90 -7.39
N ILE A 55 -4.86 22.73 -7.80
CA ILE A 55 -3.79 22.60 -8.82
C ILE A 55 -4.29 23.03 -10.20
N GLU A 56 -5.54 22.70 -10.55
CA GLU A 56 -6.16 23.07 -11.82
C GLU A 56 -6.40 24.60 -11.90
N GLU A 57 -6.90 25.21 -10.82
CA GLU A 57 -7.09 26.66 -10.71
C GLU A 57 -5.76 27.41 -10.73
N GLN A 58 -4.75 26.91 -10.01
CA GLN A 58 -3.44 27.54 -9.89
C GLN A 58 -2.28 26.57 -10.16
N PRO A 59 -1.89 26.38 -11.43
CA PRO A 59 -0.88 25.40 -11.84
C PRO A 59 0.55 25.69 -11.36
N SER A 60 0.78 26.86 -10.74
CA SER A 60 2.04 27.25 -10.14
C SER A 60 2.19 26.85 -8.67
N PHE A 61 1.11 26.38 -8.03
CA PHE A 61 1.15 25.97 -6.64
C PHE A 61 1.84 24.62 -6.46
N GLY A 62 2.93 24.65 -5.68
CA GLY A 62 3.62 23.46 -5.21
C GLY A 62 2.91 22.78 -4.04
N ASP A 63 3.37 21.57 -3.71
CA ASP A 63 2.86 20.73 -2.63
C ASP A 63 2.77 21.47 -1.27
N ARG A 64 3.76 22.30 -0.94
CA ARG A 64 3.80 23.09 0.30
C ARG A 64 2.68 24.13 0.36
N THR A 65 2.46 24.84 -0.74
CA THR A 65 1.42 25.89 -0.83
C THR A 65 0.04 25.26 -0.76
N VAL A 66 -0.15 24.15 -1.47
CA VAL A 66 -1.40 23.36 -1.46
C VAL A 66 -1.66 22.70 -0.10
N ALA A 67 -0.62 22.44 0.69
CA ALA A 67 -0.80 21.99 2.08
C ALA A 67 -1.17 23.14 3.02
N TRP A 68 -0.46 24.28 2.93
CA TRP A 68 -0.60 25.38 3.89
C TRP A 68 -1.94 26.10 3.78
N LEU A 69 -2.37 26.46 2.57
CA LEU A 69 -3.59 27.26 2.36
C LEU A 69 -4.89 26.61 2.88
N PRO A 70 -5.18 25.33 2.58
CA PRO A 70 -6.32 24.63 3.16
C PRO A 70 -6.04 24.01 4.54
N GLY A 71 -4.86 24.22 5.13
CA GLY A 71 -4.48 23.62 6.42
C GLY A 71 -4.36 22.10 6.39
N LEU A 72 -4.09 21.51 5.22
CA LEU A 72 -3.96 20.07 5.06
C LEU A 72 -2.60 19.58 5.57
N ASN A 73 -2.58 18.35 6.08
CA ASN A 73 -1.33 17.70 6.45
C ASN A 73 -0.42 17.56 5.21
N LYS A 74 0.78 18.14 5.29
CA LYS A 74 1.80 18.12 4.23
C LYS A 74 2.07 16.72 3.67
N ASN A 75 2.14 15.70 4.53
CA ASN A 75 2.41 14.32 4.11
C ASN A 75 1.26 13.75 3.26
N THR A 76 0.03 14.19 3.53
CA THR A 76 -1.16 13.77 2.75
C THR A 76 -1.12 14.39 1.36
N VAL A 77 -0.79 15.68 1.27
CA VAL A 77 -0.66 16.38 -0.02
C VAL A 77 0.51 15.79 -0.82
N GLN A 78 1.68 15.64 -0.21
CA GLN A 78 2.85 15.07 -0.87
C GLN A 78 2.59 13.65 -1.39
N ARG A 79 1.91 12.81 -0.61
CA ARG A 79 1.53 11.46 -1.02
C ARG A 79 0.52 11.47 -2.17
N SER A 80 -0.43 12.40 -2.17
CA SER A 80 -1.36 12.58 -3.30
C SER A 80 -0.62 12.95 -4.57
N PHE A 81 0.33 13.88 -4.50
CA PHE A 81 1.17 14.27 -5.64
C PHE A 81 1.95 13.07 -6.20
N GLN A 82 2.59 12.29 -5.34
CA GLN A 82 3.34 11.10 -5.75
C GLN A 82 2.44 10.02 -6.38
N LEU A 83 1.32 9.69 -5.74
CA LEU A 83 0.44 8.60 -6.20
C LEU A 83 -0.37 8.97 -7.44
N LYS A 84 -0.62 10.26 -7.68
CA LYS A 84 -1.38 10.74 -8.84
C LYS A 84 -0.48 11.30 -9.96
N GLY A 85 0.84 11.38 -9.74
CA GLY A 85 1.77 11.99 -10.70
C GLY A 85 1.51 13.49 -10.89
N TRP A 86 1.02 14.18 -9.86
CA TRP A 86 0.81 15.63 -9.93
C TRP A 86 2.14 16.35 -9.69
N GLN A 87 2.42 17.35 -10.52
CA GLN A 87 3.60 18.19 -10.43
C GLN A 87 3.23 19.60 -10.86
N VAL A 88 3.99 20.59 -10.38
CA VAL A 88 3.86 21.98 -10.81
C VAL A 88 4.10 22.06 -12.32
N ARG A 89 3.09 22.51 -13.07
CA ARG A 89 3.13 22.58 -14.55
C ARG A 89 3.51 23.96 -15.06
N LYS A 90 3.37 25.01 -14.26
CA LYS A 90 3.77 26.38 -14.60
C LYS A 90 4.71 26.92 -13.53
N ARG A 91 5.82 27.54 -13.93
CA ARG A 91 6.62 28.32 -12.97
C ARG A 91 5.88 29.59 -12.59
N ALA A 92 6.00 30.00 -11.33
CA ALA A 92 5.63 31.35 -10.94
C ALA A 92 6.55 32.32 -11.71
N ILE A 93 5.94 33.24 -12.44
CA ILE A 93 6.67 34.34 -13.07
C ILE A 93 6.74 35.43 -12.00
N GLY A 94 7.97 35.73 -11.58
CA GLY A 94 8.32 36.89 -10.76
C GLY A 94 9.11 37.87 -11.60
#